data_AF-A0A517MMN6-F1
#
_entry.id   AF-A0A517MMN6-F1
#
_cell.length_a   1.000
_cell.length_b   1.000
_cell.length_c   1.000
_cell.angle_alpha   90.00
_cell.angle_beta   90.00
_cell.angle_gamma   90.00
#
_symmetry.space_group_name_H-M   'P 1'
#
loop_
_entity.id
_entity.type
_entity.pdbx_description
1 polymer ?
#
loop_
_entity_poly.entity_id
_entity_poly.type
_entity_poly.pdbx_seq_one_letter_code
_entity_poly.pdbx_strand_id
1 'polypeptide(L)'
;MEILGLPEGFQTQQQRQRAADQSLQDVFSQVLAESGHAGYRTSQPVDPDVATDQQVQTAWDDWFSVTMQGSYRTLESPQDLKQKYGEVLNQAYREGAYLDPKSFLARLSSDDLQVVQDIQRLGDPIDVQGLSDEGALNLLIPRAAQVDLNGDGLTQSGKGYGIRFPDSRTPQPVADAWYETTDGMSWGEQAHYQLQMKMPLLTANFVFDESGAYSHHYEPGDPEFRNPMEEDGFSYFGITEDMLGYLDAFKNQIDPEQYQRDTTFWSKLQANLAENGVTA
;
A
#
# COMPACT_ATOMS: atom_id res chain seq x y z
N MET A 1 -42.79 3.75 -25.97
CA MET A 1 -42.46 3.21 -24.64
C MET A 1 -40.96 3.45 -24.48
N GLU A 2 -40.63 4.62 -23.93
CA GLU A 2 -39.24 5.05 -23.69
C GLU A 2 -38.62 4.12 -22.64
N ILE A 3 -37.46 3.56 -22.97
CA ILE A 3 -36.60 2.87 -22.01
C ILE A 3 -35.94 3.97 -21.18
N LEU A 4 -36.50 4.19 -19.99
CA LEU A 4 -35.93 5.07 -18.97
C LEU A 4 -34.49 4.62 -18.68
N GLY A 5 -33.56 5.56 -18.84
CA GLY A 5 -32.16 5.38 -18.49
C GLY A 5 -32.02 4.94 -17.05
N LEU A 6 -31.24 3.88 -16.84
CA LEU A 6 -30.78 3.48 -15.52
C LEU A 6 -29.96 4.65 -14.94
N PRO A 7 -30.20 5.06 -13.69
CA PRO A 7 -29.37 6.07 -13.04
C PRO A 7 -27.92 5.57 -12.93
N GLU A 8 -26.96 6.46 -13.10
CA GLU A 8 -25.54 6.21 -12.82
C GLU A 8 -25.42 5.48 -11.46
N GLY A 9 -24.77 4.31 -11.48
CA GLY A 9 -24.75 3.40 -10.35
C GLY A 9 -24.12 4.05 -9.11
N PHE A 10 -24.80 3.94 -7.96
CA PHE A 10 -24.22 4.35 -6.68
C PHE A 10 -22.96 3.53 -6.39
N GLN A 11 -21.79 4.18 -6.35
CA GLN A 11 -20.54 3.55 -5.93
C GLN A 11 -20.59 3.18 -4.45
N THR A 12 -20.06 2.00 -4.11
CA THR A 12 -19.92 1.58 -2.71
C THR A 12 -18.88 2.45 -1.97
N GLN A 13 -18.89 2.46 -0.63
CA GLN A 13 -17.87 3.17 0.14
C GLN A 13 -16.45 2.65 -0.17
N GLN A 14 -16.30 1.34 -0.36
CA GLN A 14 -15.02 0.71 -0.71
C GLN A 14 -14.54 1.18 -2.09
N GLN A 15 -15.43 1.25 -3.08
CA GLN A 15 -15.09 1.74 -4.42
C GLN A 15 -14.66 3.21 -4.39
N ARG A 16 -15.33 4.05 -3.60
CA ARG A 16 -14.92 5.45 -3.40
C ARG A 16 -13.56 5.58 -2.72
N GLN A 17 -13.30 4.77 -1.69
CA GLN A 17 -11.98 4.75 -1.04
C GLN A 17 -10.89 4.32 -2.02
N ARG A 18 -11.12 3.27 -2.81
CA ARG A 18 -10.17 2.79 -3.82
C ARG A 18 -9.87 3.84 -4.87
N ALA A 19 -10.90 4.51 -5.39
CA ALA A 19 -10.72 5.58 -6.37
C ALA A 19 -9.90 6.75 -5.80
N ALA A 20 -10.13 7.11 -4.53
CA ALA A 20 -9.36 8.13 -3.86
C ALA A 20 -7.90 7.71 -3.58
N ASP A 21 -7.69 6.45 -3.17
CA ASP A 21 -6.34 5.89 -2.98
C ASP A 21 -5.57 5.89 -4.30
N GLN A 22 -6.19 5.46 -5.41
CA GLN A 22 -5.59 5.46 -6.74
C GLN A 22 -5.26 6.88 -7.20
N SER A 23 -6.16 7.85 -7.01
CA SER A 23 -5.88 9.25 -7.39
C SER A 23 -4.65 9.81 -6.67
N LEU A 24 -4.47 9.49 -5.38
CA LEU A 24 -3.24 9.82 -4.67
C LEU A 24 -2.02 9.10 -5.24
N GLN A 25 -2.14 7.80 -5.52
CA GLN A 25 -1.04 7.01 -6.10
C GLN A 25 -0.61 7.57 -7.45
N ASP A 26 -1.54 7.97 -8.30
CA ASP A 26 -1.27 8.55 -9.62
C ASP A 26 -0.49 9.86 -9.50
N VAL A 27 -1.02 10.81 -8.71
CA VAL A 27 -0.41 12.14 -8.54
C VAL A 27 0.96 12.03 -7.88
N PHE A 28 1.10 11.25 -6.81
CA PHE A 28 2.38 11.11 -6.13
C PHE A 28 3.39 10.28 -6.93
N SER A 29 2.94 9.40 -7.82
CA SER A 29 3.85 8.72 -8.76
C SER A 29 4.43 9.70 -9.77
N GLN A 30 3.67 10.70 -10.24
CA GLN A 30 4.23 11.78 -11.04
C GLN A 30 5.24 12.60 -10.25
N VAL A 31 4.89 13.05 -9.03
CA VAL A 31 5.78 13.84 -8.16
C VAL A 31 7.11 13.12 -7.91
N LEU A 32 7.05 11.81 -7.65
CA LEU A 32 8.23 10.98 -7.47
C LEU A 32 9.05 10.85 -8.75
N ALA A 33 8.40 10.64 -9.90
CA ALA A 33 9.07 10.56 -11.19
C ALA A 33 9.82 11.85 -11.55
N GLU A 34 9.25 13.02 -11.27
CA GLU A 34 9.90 14.32 -11.43
C GLU A 34 11.17 14.48 -10.56
N SER A 35 11.22 13.74 -9.45
CA SER A 35 12.35 13.70 -8.52
C SER A 35 13.27 12.49 -8.73
N GLY A 36 13.09 11.72 -9.80
CA GLY A 36 13.94 10.57 -10.12
C GLY A 36 13.65 9.30 -9.30
N HIS A 37 12.52 9.25 -8.60
CA HIS A 37 12.05 8.08 -7.85
C HIS A 37 10.94 7.35 -8.60
N ALA A 38 10.84 6.04 -8.40
CA ALA A 38 9.73 5.25 -8.93
C ALA A 38 8.49 5.41 -8.03
N GLY A 39 7.33 5.61 -8.65
CA GLY A 39 6.03 5.57 -8.00
C GLY A 39 5.40 4.17 -7.98
N TYR A 40 4.08 4.13 -7.89
CA TYR A 40 3.31 2.89 -8.01
C TYR A 40 3.38 2.32 -9.43
N ARG A 41 3.65 1.02 -9.58
CA ARG A 41 3.55 0.33 -10.88
C ARG A 41 2.14 0.38 -11.47
N THR A 42 1.14 0.56 -10.62
CA THR A 42 -0.26 0.68 -11.04
C THR A 42 -0.70 2.12 -11.35
N SER A 43 0.20 3.09 -11.24
CA SER A 43 -0.14 4.50 -11.45
C SER A 43 -0.55 4.74 -12.90
N GLN A 44 -1.60 5.54 -13.08
CA GLN A 44 -2.03 6.03 -14.38
C GLN A 44 -1.52 7.47 -14.62
N PRO A 45 -1.36 7.88 -15.89
CA PRO A 45 -1.05 9.27 -16.19
C PRO A 45 -2.14 10.21 -15.67
N VAL A 46 -1.72 11.30 -15.04
CA VAL A 46 -2.62 12.37 -14.60
C VAL A 46 -2.71 13.48 -15.64
N ASP A 47 -3.61 14.44 -15.43
CA ASP A 47 -3.89 15.51 -16.39
C ASP A 47 -2.68 16.46 -16.54
N PRO A 48 -2.03 16.52 -17.72
CA PRO A 48 -0.85 17.36 -17.91
C PRO A 48 -1.17 18.86 -17.93
N ASP A 49 -2.46 19.25 -18.09
CA ASP A 49 -2.87 20.65 -18.18
C ASP A 49 -3.10 21.28 -16.79
N VAL A 50 -3.13 20.48 -15.72
CA VAL A 50 -3.27 20.95 -14.34
C VAL A 50 -1.90 21.04 -13.69
N ALA A 51 -1.60 22.15 -13.00
CA ALA A 51 -0.34 22.29 -12.29
C ALA A 51 -0.21 21.23 -11.17
N THR A 52 0.96 20.58 -11.05
CA THR A 52 1.17 19.46 -10.12
C THR A 52 0.84 19.82 -8.66
N ASP A 53 1.11 21.05 -8.19
CA ASP A 53 0.74 21.46 -6.83
C ASP A 53 -0.79 21.55 -6.65
N GLN A 54 -1.50 22.00 -7.67
CA GLN A 54 -2.97 21.94 -7.68
C GLN A 54 -3.48 20.50 -7.68
N GLN A 55 -2.84 19.59 -8.40
CA GLN A 55 -3.19 18.17 -8.39
C GLN A 55 -2.94 17.53 -7.02
N VAL A 56 -1.79 17.80 -6.39
CA VAL A 56 -1.44 17.36 -5.04
C VAL A 56 -2.50 17.81 -4.03
N GLN A 57 -2.86 19.10 -4.04
CA GLN A 57 -3.88 19.63 -3.14
C GLN A 57 -5.24 18.96 -3.38
N THR A 58 -5.65 18.80 -4.63
CA THR A 58 -6.97 18.24 -4.98
C THR A 58 -7.07 16.77 -4.57
N ALA A 59 -6.08 15.95 -4.94
CA ALA A 59 -6.06 14.53 -4.61
C ALA A 59 -6.01 14.30 -3.10
N TRP A 60 -5.22 15.11 -2.37
CA TRP A 60 -5.20 15.10 -0.90
C TRP A 60 -6.57 15.45 -0.31
N ASP A 61 -7.20 16.52 -0.80
CA ASP A 61 -8.46 17.00 -0.28
C ASP A 61 -9.60 16.01 -0.46
N ASP A 62 -9.66 15.38 -1.64
CA ASP A 62 -10.64 14.36 -1.97
C ASP A 62 -10.43 13.10 -1.13
N TRP A 63 -9.19 12.61 -1.06
CA TRP A 63 -8.86 11.44 -0.26
C TRP A 63 -9.15 11.62 1.23
N PHE A 64 -8.75 12.76 1.79
CA PHE A 64 -9.00 13.03 3.19
C PHE A 64 -10.50 13.09 3.48
N SER A 65 -11.29 13.66 2.57
CA SER A 65 -12.76 13.74 2.72
C SER A 65 -13.44 12.37 2.77
N VAL A 66 -12.93 11.39 2.01
CA VAL A 66 -13.41 9.99 2.07
C VAL A 66 -12.94 9.31 3.37
N THR A 67 -11.67 9.47 3.72
CA THR A 67 -11.04 8.74 4.84
C THR A 67 -11.44 9.29 6.23
N MET A 68 -11.84 10.56 6.29
CA MET A 68 -12.42 11.25 7.46
C MET A 68 -13.59 10.53 8.10
N GLN A 69 -14.36 9.79 7.31
CA GLN A 69 -15.52 9.05 7.80
C GLN A 69 -15.14 7.81 8.63
N GLY A 70 -13.86 7.41 8.60
CA GLY A 70 -13.30 6.31 9.38
C GLY A 70 -12.20 6.78 10.34
N SER A 71 -10.95 6.61 9.90
CA SER A 71 -9.75 6.69 10.74
C SER A 71 -9.52 8.03 11.44
N TYR A 72 -9.93 9.15 10.85
CA TYR A 72 -9.66 10.48 11.40
C TYR A 72 -10.85 11.09 12.16
N ARG A 73 -11.96 10.36 12.29
CA ARG A 73 -13.21 10.85 12.91
C ARG A 73 -13.05 11.26 14.38
N THR A 74 -12.10 10.65 15.09
CA THR A 74 -11.91 10.84 16.54
C THR A 74 -10.89 11.92 16.87
N LEU A 75 -10.27 12.56 15.87
CA LEU A 75 -9.32 13.65 16.12
C LEU A 75 -10.08 14.94 16.45
N GLU A 76 -9.51 15.75 17.34
CA GLU A 76 -10.17 16.97 17.83
C GLU A 76 -10.34 18.04 16.74
N SER A 77 -9.39 18.13 15.81
CA SER A 77 -9.43 19.07 14.67
C SER A 77 -9.00 18.44 13.33
N PRO A 78 -9.81 17.54 12.74
CA PRO A 78 -9.42 16.84 11.51
C PRO A 78 -9.26 17.77 10.29
N GLN A 79 -10.05 18.84 10.21
CA GLN A 79 -9.95 19.82 9.12
C GLN A 79 -8.68 20.66 9.22
N ASP A 80 -8.25 21.01 10.42
CA ASP A 80 -6.98 21.73 10.61
C ASP A 80 -5.80 20.84 10.21
N LEU A 81 -5.85 19.54 10.56
CA LEU A 81 -4.84 18.56 10.13
C LEU A 81 -4.82 18.39 8.61
N LYS A 82 -6.00 18.30 7.98
CA LYS A 82 -6.13 18.28 6.51
C LYS A 82 -5.42 19.48 5.90
N GLN A 83 -5.76 20.68 6.35
CA GLN A 83 -5.22 21.90 5.79
C GLN A 83 -3.70 21.98 5.98
N LYS A 84 -3.22 21.81 7.21
CA LYS A 84 -1.79 21.93 7.53
C LYS A 84 -0.94 20.89 6.80
N TYR A 85 -1.41 19.64 6.71
CA TYR A 85 -0.66 18.64 5.96
C TYR A 85 -0.68 18.91 4.45
N GLY A 86 -1.80 19.40 3.89
CA GLY A 86 -1.85 19.87 2.50
C GLY A 86 -0.87 21.01 2.22
N GLU A 87 -0.71 21.94 3.17
CA GLU A 87 0.32 22.99 3.10
C GLU A 87 1.74 22.40 3.09
N VAL A 88 2.03 21.41 3.95
CA VAL A 88 3.31 20.68 3.96
C VAL A 88 3.56 19.98 2.62
N LEU A 89 2.57 19.29 2.05
CA LEU A 89 2.71 18.60 0.75
C LEU A 89 3.04 19.56 -0.40
N ASN A 90 2.34 20.69 -0.46
CA ASN A 90 2.60 21.72 -1.47
C ASN A 90 3.96 22.38 -1.29
N GLN A 91 4.36 22.64 -0.06
CA GLN A 91 5.68 23.18 0.25
C GLN A 91 6.78 22.18 -0.15
N ALA A 92 6.60 20.89 0.20
CA ALA A 92 7.50 19.81 -0.16
C ALA A 92 7.69 19.74 -1.68
N TYR A 93 6.61 19.81 -2.45
CA TYR A 93 6.69 19.84 -3.91
C TYR A 93 7.45 21.07 -4.44
N ARG A 94 7.07 22.28 -4.01
CA ARG A 94 7.69 23.52 -4.49
C ARG A 94 9.18 23.65 -4.15
N GLU A 95 9.60 23.07 -3.02
CA GLU A 95 10.99 23.08 -2.57
C GLU A 95 11.82 21.89 -3.11
N GLY A 96 11.23 20.98 -3.89
CA GLY A 96 11.92 19.79 -4.38
C GLY A 96 12.30 18.81 -3.26
N ALA A 97 11.50 18.76 -2.20
CA ALA A 97 11.78 17.97 -1.00
C ALA A 97 11.91 16.47 -1.28
N TYR A 98 11.27 15.96 -2.33
CA TYR A 98 11.32 14.53 -2.67
C TYR A 98 12.71 14.08 -3.16
N LEU A 99 13.60 15.01 -3.54
CA LEU A 99 15.02 14.72 -3.82
C LEU A 99 15.87 14.56 -2.55
N ASP A 100 15.50 15.24 -1.47
CA ASP A 100 16.19 15.21 -0.17
C ASP A 100 15.17 15.39 0.97
N PRO A 101 14.37 14.33 1.25
CA PRO A 101 13.26 14.43 2.19
C PRO A 101 13.73 14.69 3.62
N LYS A 102 14.92 14.19 3.98
CA LYS A 102 15.53 14.40 5.30
C LYS A 102 15.86 15.86 5.55
N SER A 103 16.51 16.53 4.59
CA SER A 103 16.81 17.95 4.74
C SER A 103 15.56 18.81 4.80
N PHE A 104 14.50 18.46 4.08
CA PHE A 104 13.22 19.17 4.18
C PHE A 104 12.58 18.97 5.55
N LEU A 105 12.42 17.72 6.01
CA LEU A 105 11.85 17.40 7.32
C LEU A 105 12.64 18.06 8.47
N ALA A 106 13.97 18.14 8.37
CA ALA A 106 14.81 18.79 9.38
C ALA A 106 14.59 20.31 9.49
N ARG A 107 14.00 20.96 8.47
CA ARG A 107 13.67 22.39 8.47
C ARG A 107 12.24 22.68 8.92
N LEU A 108 11.38 21.66 8.98
CA LEU A 108 10.01 21.83 9.43
C LEU A 108 9.97 22.29 10.89
N SER A 109 8.94 23.09 11.22
CA SER A 109 8.70 23.45 12.61
C SER A 109 8.27 22.22 13.42
N SER A 110 8.37 22.30 14.74
CA SER A 110 7.87 21.23 15.61
C SER A 110 6.37 20.98 15.42
N ASP A 111 5.60 22.04 15.12
CA ASP A 111 4.16 21.94 14.85
C ASP A 111 3.91 21.20 13.53
N ASP A 112 4.67 21.48 12.47
CA ASP A 112 4.53 20.78 11.18
C ASP A 112 4.97 19.32 11.28
N LEU A 113 6.04 19.02 12.03
CA LEU A 113 6.44 17.65 12.32
C LEU A 113 5.36 16.89 13.10
N GLN A 114 4.69 17.54 14.05
CA GLN A 114 3.56 16.94 14.76
C GLN A 114 2.39 16.65 13.80
N VAL A 115 2.08 17.56 12.88
CA VAL A 115 1.05 17.33 11.84
C VAL A 115 1.39 16.12 10.98
N VAL A 116 2.65 16.01 10.52
CA VAL A 116 3.14 14.85 9.77
C VAL A 116 2.98 13.58 10.61
N GLN A 117 3.39 13.62 11.88
CA GLN A 117 3.28 12.48 12.79
C GLN A 117 1.83 12.00 12.96
N ASP A 118 0.89 12.93 13.15
CA ASP A 118 -0.53 12.63 13.36
C ASP A 118 -1.19 12.04 12.11
N ILE A 119 -0.90 12.60 10.93
CA ILE A 119 -1.41 12.09 9.65
C ILE A 119 -0.81 10.71 9.33
N GLN A 120 0.47 10.52 9.61
CA GLN A 120 1.14 9.25 9.37
C GLN A 120 0.84 8.20 10.45
N ARG A 121 0.20 8.61 11.55
CA ARG A 121 -0.18 7.79 12.72
C ARG A 121 1.01 7.12 13.40
N LEU A 122 2.11 7.86 13.55
CA LEU A 122 3.30 7.36 14.22
C LEU A 122 3.12 7.45 15.75
N GLY A 123 3.52 6.38 16.45
CA GLY A 123 3.47 6.35 17.92
C GLY A 123 4.54 7.23 18.58
N ASP A 124 5.71 7.33 17.96
CA ASP A 124 6.85 8.09 18.48
C ASP A 124 7.07 9.39 17.69
N PRO A 125 7.62 10.43 18.34
CA PRO A 125 8.07 11.64 17.65
C PRO A 125 9.04 11.36 16.51
N ILE A 126 8.96 12.19 15.46
CA ILE A 126 9.82 12.06 14.29
C ILE A 126 11.26 12.50 14.65
N ASP A 127 12.17 11.54 14.70
CA ASP A 127 13.61 11.76 14.76
C ASP A 127 14.21 11.67 13.36
N VAL A 128 14.32 12.83 12.69
CA VAL A 128 14.74 12.94 11.28
C VAL A 128 16.12 12.32 11.02
N GLN A 129 17.04 12.44 11.97
CA GLN A 129 18.41 11.91 11.81
C GLN A 129 18.45 10.38 11.77
N GLY A 130 17.50 9.74 12.46
CA GLY A 130 17.38 8.29 12.52
C GLY A 130 16.52 7.67 11.41
N LEU A 131 16.07 8.43 10.42
CA LEU A 131 15.26 7.91 9.32
C LEU A 131 16.13 7.29 8.23
N SER A 132 15.60 6.27 7.55
CA SER A 132 16.08 5.88 6.22
C SER A 132 15.61 6.87 5.16
N ASP A 133 16.10 6.74 3.92
CA ASP A 133 15.65 7.59 2.82
C ASP A 133 14.19 7.32 2.47
N GLU A 134 13.80 6.04 2.43
CA GLU A 134 12.41 5.63 2.24
C GLU A 134 11.50 6.12 3.38
N GLY A 135 11.93 5.89 4.62
CA GLY A 135 11.18 6.28 5.81
C GLY A 135 10.94 7.78 5.86
N ALA A 136 11.91 8.60 5.45
CA ALA A 136 11.75 10.04 5.31
C ALA A 136 10.85 10.44 4.13
N LEU A 137 11.05 9.82 2.96
CA LEU A 137 10.25 10.09 1.76
C LEU A 137 8.76 9.83 2.02
N ASN A 138 8.43 8.68 2.59
CA ASN A 138 7.06 8.25 2.86
C ASN A 138 6.36 9.06 3.96
N LEU A 139 7.07 9.92 4.72
CA LEU A 139 6.44 10.90 5.61
C LEU A 139 5.89 12.11 4.84
N LEU A 140 6.44 12.38 3.65
CA LEU A 140 5.99 13.45 2.75
C LEU A 140 4.96 12.96 1.72
N ILE A 141 4.49 11.73 1.85
CA ILE A 141 3.53 11.11 0.95
C ILE A 141 2.35 10.59 1.77
N PRO A 142 1.10 10.86 1.39
CA PRO A 142 -0.06 10.28 2.04
C PRO A 142 0.01 8.75 2.15
N ARG A 143 -0.50 8.18 3.25
CA ARG A 143 -0.40 6.74 3.57
C ARG A 143 -0.88 5.77 2.50
N ALA A 144 -1.76 6.19 1.60
CA ALA A 144 -2.28 5.38 0.50
C ALA A 144 -1.34 5.33 -0.72
N ALA A 145 -0.39 6.26 -0.81
CA ALA A 145 0.55 6.40 -1.91
C ALA A 145 2.02 6.19 -1.48
N GLN A 146 2.27 5.73 -0.26
CA GLN A 146 3.61 5.38 0.21
C GLN A 146 4.21 4.26 -0.62
N VAL A 147 5.51 4.36 -0.89
CA VAL A 147 6.22 3.46 -1.80
C VAL A 147 7.27 2.63 -1.06
N ASP A 148 7.41 1.37 -1.45
CA ASP A 148 8.60 0.55 -1.17
C ASP A 148 9.72 1.01 -2.14
N LEU A 149 10.60 1.87 -1.63
CA LEU A 149 11.64 2.55 -2.39
C LEU A 149 12.87 1.66 -2.58
N ASN A 150 13.25 0.91 -1.55
CA ASN A 150 14.42 0.02 -1.61
C ASN A 150 14.12 -1.35 -2.23
N GLY A 151 12.84 -1.70 -2.42
CA GLY A 151 12.39 -2.95 -3.03
C GLY A 151 12.41 -4.15 -2.08
N ASP A 152 12.49 -3.93 -0.76
CA ASP A 152 12.56 -5.02 0.22
C ASP A 152 11.20 -5.67 0.50
N GLY A 153 10.12 -5.17 -0.10
CA GLY A 153 8.77 -5.72 0.00
C GLY A 153 7.99 -5.25 1.22
N LEU A 154 8.61 -4.43 2.08
CA LEU A 154 8.00 -3.71 3.18
C LEU A 154 7.99 -2.21 2.86
N THR A 155 6.97 -1.50 3.33
CA THR A 155 6.89 -0.04 3.15
C THR A 155 7.25 0.65 4.45
N GLN A 156 8.34 1.41 4.46
CA GLN A 156 8.80 2.12 5.63
C GLN A 156 8.16 3.51 5.74
N SER A 157 7.60 3.86 6.89
CA SER A 157 7.11 5.22 7.19
C SER A 157 7.67 5.66 8.53
N GLY A 158 8.51 6.71 8.49
CA GLY A 158 9.37 7.02 9.63
C GLY A 158 10.30 5.83 9.93
N LYS A 159 10.22 5.28 11.15
CA LYS A 159 10.96 4.08 11.56
C LYS A 159 10.11 2.79 11.48
N GLY A 160 8.81 2.89 11.19
CA GLY A 160 7.91 1.74 11.18
C GLY A 160 7.87 1.04 9.83
N TYR A 161 7.77 -0.29 9.84
CA TYR A 161 7.57 -1.11 8.65
C TYR A 161 6.10 -1.51 8.51
N GLY A 162 5.55 -1.29 7.32
CA GLY A 162 4.19 -1.66 6.95
C GLY A 162 4.15 -2.82 5.98
N ILE A 163 3.27 -3.78 6.24
CA ILE A 163 2.94 -4.86 5.31
C ILE A 163 1.76 -4.38 4.45
N ARG A 164 1.92 -4.37 3.13
CA ARG A 164 0.94 -3.86 2.16
C ARG A 164 0.80 -4.80 0.97
N PHE A 165 -0.41 -5.17 0.60
CA PHE A 165 -0.66 -5.87 -0.65
C PHE A 165 -2.02 -5.46 -1.22
N PRO A 166 -2.10 -4.99 -2.47
CA PRO A 166 -1.00 -4.61 -3.34
C PRO A 166 -0.14 -3.49 -2.73
N ASP A 167 1.12 -3.42 -3.12
CA ASP A 167 2.07 -2.35 -2.80
C ASP A 167 2.50 -1.60 -4.08
N SER A 168 3.40 -0.63 -3.94
CA SER A 168 3.90 0.17 -5.07
C SER A 168 4.63 -0.66 -6.14
N ARG A 169 5.05 -1.88 -5.83
CA ARG A 169 5.78 -2.77 -6.73
C ARG A 169 4.93 -3.92 -7.24
N THR A 170 3.71 -4.09 -6.77
CA THR A 170 2.83 -5.16 -7.26
C THR A 170 2.51 -4.94 -8.75
N PRO A 171 2.69 -5.95 -9.63
CA PRO A 171 2.37 -5.80 -11.05
C PRO A 171 0.88 -5.50 -11.27
N GLN A 172 0.56 -4.68 -12.28
CA GLN A 172 -0.81 -4.26 -12.59
C GLN A 172 -1.79 -5.45 -12.73
N PRO A 173 -1.50 -6.51 -13.52
CA PRO A 173 -2.41 -7.66 -13.62
C PRO A 173 -2.71 -8.36 -12.29
N VAL A 174 -1.74 -8.36 -11.37
CA VAL A 174 -1.88 -8.97 -10.05
C VAL A 174 -2.74 -8.09 -9.14
N ALA A 175 -2.51 -6.77 -9.17
CA ALA A 175 -3.31 -5.81 -8.43
C ALA A 175 -4.79 -5.84 -8.87
N ASP A 176 -5.05 -5.89 -10.18
CA ASP A 176 -6.40 -5.99 -10.73
C ASP A 176 -7.12 -7.25 -10.26
N ALA A 177 -6.47 -8.42 -10.38
CA ALA A 177 -7.02 -9.68 -9.90
C ALA A 177 -7.34 -9.65 -8.40
N TRP A 178 -6.45 -9.03 -7.60
CA TRP A 178 -6.68 -8.83 -6.17
C TRP A 178 -7.90 -7.95 -5.90
N TYR A 179 -8.02 -6.82 -6.59
CA TYR A 179 -9.10 -5.86 -6.41
C TYR A 179 -10.46 -6.40 -6.82
N GLU A 180 -10.53 -7.23 -7.85
CA GLU A 180 -11.74 -7.96 -8.25
C GLU A 180 -12.08 -9.07 -7.24
N THR A 181 -11.07 -9.73 -6.69
CA THR A 181 -11.27 -10.81 -5.72
C THR A 181 -11.84 -10.27 -4.41
N THR A 182 -11.31 -9.14 -3.95
CA THR A 182 -11.60 -8.51 -2.65
C THR A 182 -12.74 -7.50 -2.68
N ASP A 183 -13.38 -7.29 -3.83
CA ASP A 183 -14.57 -6.42 -3.92
C ASP A 183 -15.69 -6.94 -3.01
N GLY A 184 -16.22 -6.05 -2.17
CA GLY A 184 -17.28 -6.35 -1.21
C GLY A 184 -16.82 -7.01 0.10
N MET A 185 -15.53 -7.35 0.26
CA MET A 185 -15.01 -7.92 1.50
C MET A 185 -14.91 -6.87 2.62
N SER A 186 -15.07 -7.29 3.86
CA SER A 186 -14.75 -6.44 5.01
C SER A 186 -13.23 -6.18 5.10
N TRP A 187 -12.86 -5.11 5.80
CA TRP A 187 -11.44 -4.80 6.04
C TRP A 187 -10.71 -5.97 6.73
N GLY A 188 -11.35 -6.64 7.69
CA GLY A 188 -10.71 -7.75 8.42
C GLY A 188 -10.42 -8.96 7.54
N GLU A 189 -11.33 -9.28 6.61
CA GLU A 189 -11.11 -10.35 5.62
C GLU A 189 -10.00 -9.99 4.65
N GLN A 190 -9.98 -8.76 4.14
CA GLN A 190 -8.92 -8.30 3.24
C GLN A 190 -7.56 -8.32 3.93
N ALA A 191 -7.47 -7.81 5.16
CA ALA A 191 -6.24 -7.81 5.94
C ALA A 191 -5.72 -9.22 6.21
N HIS A 192 -6.62 -10.19 6.44
CA HIS A 192 -6.25 -11.59 6.59
C HIS A 192 -5.57 -12.15 5.33
N TYR A 193 -6.20 -11.99 4.17
CA TYR A 193 -5.63 -12.48 2.91
C TYR A 193 -4.41 -11.67 2.46
N GLN A 194 -4.34 -10.39 2.80
CA GLN A 194 -3.19 -9.53 2.53
C GLN A 194 -1.96 -10.06 3.27
N LEU A 195 -2.12 -10.44 4.53
CA LEU A 195 -1.07 -11.08 5.30
C LEU A 195 -0.65 -12.42 4.66
N GLN A 196 -1.62 -13.22 4.21
CA GLN A 196 -1.32 -14.49 3.52
C GLN A 196 -0.53 -14.29 2.23
N MET A 197 -0.89 -13.29 1.40
CA MET A 197 -0.13 -12.93 0.20
C MET A 197 1.32 -12.51 0.50
N LYS A 198 1.58 -12.00 1.71
CA LYS A 198 2.90 -11.56 2.15
C LYS A 198 3.69 -12.62 2.92
N MET A 199 3.14 -13.82 3.14
CA MET A 199 3.85 -14.91 3.83
C MET A 199 5.18 -15.30 3.16
N PRO A 200 5.31 -15.35 1.82
CA PRO A 200 6.60 -15.61 1.19
C PRO A 200 7.69 -14.63 1.64
N LEU A 201 7.39 -13.34 1.69
CA LEU A 201 8.32 -12.32 2.19
C LEU A 201 8.63 -12.50 3.68
N LEU A 202 7.58 -12.67 4.49
CA LEU A 202 7.72 -12.74 5.96
C LEU A 202 8.46 -13.98 6.43
N THR A 203 8.57 -15.01 5.60
CA THR A 203 9.21 -16.28 5.97
C THR A 203 10.53 -16.56 5.26
N ALA A 204 10.81 -15.92 4.12
CA ALA A 204 12.01 -16.19 3.33
C ALA A 204 13.33 -15.86 4.03
N ASN A 205 13.29 -15.00 5.04
CA ASN A 205 14.47 -14.55 5.76
C ASN A 205 14.74 -15.37 7.04
N PHE A 206 13.95 -16.41 7.32
CA PHE A 206 14.30 -17.40 8.35
C PHE A 206 15.29 -18.43 7.81
N VAL A 207 16.39 -18.64 8.52
CA VAL A 207 17.42 -19.60 8.17
C VAL A 207 17.36 -20.78 9.13
N PHE A 208 17.30 -21.98 8.56
CA PHE A 208 17.30 -23.25 9.27
C PHE A 208 18.61 -24.00 9.01
N ASP A 209 19.10 -24.74 10.00
CA ASP A 209 20.30 -25.57 9.88
C ASP A 209 20.03 -26.90 9.14
N GLU A 210 21.07 -27.72 8.97
CA GLU A 210 20.96 -29.02 8.28
C GLU A 210 19.98 -30.01 8.94
N SER A 211 19.63 -29.79 10.21
CA SER A 211 18.64 -30.59 10.94
C SER A 211 17.21 -30.05 10.82
N GLY A 212 17.03 -28.89 10.17
CA GLY A 212 15.77 -28.17 10.08
C GLY A 212 15.44 -27.34 11.32
N ALA A 213 16.39 -27.13 12.24
CA ALA A 213 16.20 -26.28 13.40
C ALA A 213 16.44 -24.81 13.03
N TYR A 214 15.68 -23.89 13.64
CA TYR A 214 15.91 -22.46 13.48
C TYR A 214 17.33 -22.09 13.90
N SER A 215 18.03 -21.36 13.03
CA SER A 215 19.39 -20.86 13.28
C SER A 215 19.36 -19.36 13.57
N HIS A 216 18.91 -18.58 12.60
CA HIS A 216 18.83 -17.11 12.68
C HIS A 216 17.82 -16.58 11.64
N HIS A 217 17.67 -15.26 11.57
CA HIS A 217 16.99 -14.59 10.46
C HIS A 217 17.74 -13.32 10.10
N TYR A 218 17.45 -12.79 8.91
CA TYR A 218 17.88 -11.46 8.48
C TYR A 218 16.76 -10.46 8.70
N GLU A 219 17.13 -9.27 9.16
CA GLU A 219 16.22 -8.16 9.41
C GLU A 219 16.17 -7.22 8.19
N PRO A 220 15.06 -6.48 7.98
CA PRO A 220 15.00 -5.48 6.92
C PRO A 220 16.15 -4.46 7.04
N GLY A 221 16.91 -4.32 5.96
CA GLY A 221 18.12 -3.48 5.90
C GLY A 221 19.44 -4.26 6.00
N ASP A 222 19.41 -5.54 6.40
CA ASP A 222 20.58 -6.40 6.29
C ASP A 222 20.91 -6.68 4.81
N PRO A 223 22.20 -6.74 4.41
CA PRO A 223 22.59 -7.04 3.03
C PRO A 223 22.06 -8.37 2.49
N GLU A 224 21.84 -9.34 3.38
CA GLU A 224 21.33 -10.67 3.08
C GLU A 224 19.79 -10.75 3.08
N PHE A 225 19.10 -9.69 3.49
CA PHE A 225 17.64 -9.66 3.47
C PHE A 225 17.14 -9.76 2.02
N ARG A 226 16.15 -10.63 1.80
CA ARG A 226 15.61 -10.93 0.49
C ARG A 226 14.11 -10.67 0.43
N ASN A 227 13.69 -10.17 -0.73
CA ASN A 227 12.30 -10.09 -1.13
C ASN A 227 12.05 -11.07 -2.29
N PRO A 228 11.55 -12.29 -2.01
CA PRO A 228 11.26 -13.26 -3.06
C PRO A 228 10.26 -12.74 -4.09
N MET A 229 9.38 -11.81 -3.72
CA MET A 229 8.31 -11.32 -4.59
C MET A 229 8.82 -10.45 -5.76
N GLU A 230 10.08 -10.00 -5.69
CA GLU A 230 10.78 -9.26 -6.73
C GLU A 230 11.87 -10.10 -7.42
N GLU A 231 12.03 -11.37 -7.05
CA GLU A 231 12.98 -12.28 -7.69
C GLU A 231 12.45 -12.82 -9.01
N ASP A 232 13.37 -13.06 -9.95
CA ASP A 232 13.04 -13.68 -11.22
C ASP A 232 12.39 -15.06 -10.99
N GLY A 233 11.22 -15.26 -11.59
CA GLY A 233 10.48 -16.51 -11.49
C GLY A 233 9.52 -16.61 -10.29
N PHE A 234 9.37 -15.56 -9.48
CA PHE A 234 8.30 -15.52 -8.49
C PHE A 234 6.92 -15.59 -9.16
N SER A 235 6.08 -16.52 -8.68
CA SER A 235 4.75 -16.77 -9.25
C SER A 235 3.64 -16.43 -8.27
N TYR A 236 2.92 -15.33 -8.52
CA TYR A 236 1.69 -14.99 -7.79
C TYR A 236 0.60 -16.04 -8.00
N PHE A 237 0.59 -16.69 -9.17
CA PHE A 237 -0.30 -17.81 -9.44
C PHE A 237 0.08 -19.02 -8.58
N GLY A 238 1.37 -19.32 -8.46
CA GLY A 238 1.90 -20.38 -7.60
C GLY A 238 1.48 -20.25 -6.13
N ILE A 239 1.39 -19.02 -5.58
CA ILE A 239 0.85 -18.81 -4.22
C ILE A 239 -0.56 -19.38 -4.09
N THR A 240 -1.41 -19.17 -5.10
CA THR A 240 -2.78 -19.69 -5.06
C THR A 240 -2.82 -21.21 -5.15
N GLU A 241 -1.92 -21.83 -5.94
CA GLU A 241 -1.79 -23.28 -6.03
C GLU A 241 -1.34 -23.88 -4.69
N ASP A 242 -0.32 -23.29 -4.06
CA ASP A 242 0.19 -23.72 -2.76
C ASP A 242 -0.90 -23.63 -1.68
N MET A 243 -1.66 -22.54 -1.65
CA MET A 243 -2.75 -22.36 -0.68
C MET A 243 -3.90 -23.34 -0.91
N LEU A 244 -4.32 -23.58 -2.15
CA LEU A 244 -5.34 -24.58 -2.46
C LEU A 244 -4.86 -26.00 -2.14
N GLY A 245 -3.60 -26.32 -2.43
CA GLY A 245 -2.97 -27.59 -2.07
C GLY A 245 -2.92 -27.80 -0.56
N TYR A 246 -2.54 -26.76 0.21
CA TYR A 246 -2.59 -26.79 1.67
C TYR A 246 -4.01 -27.06 2.18
N LEU A 247 -5.01 -26.35 1.68
CA LEU A 247 -6.39 -26.53 2.11
C LEU A 247 -6.89 -27.96 1.86
N ASP A 248 -6.60 -28.56 0.70
CA ASP A 248 -7.01 -29.94 0.41
C ASP A 248 -6.27 -30.96 1.30
N ALA A 249 -4.97 -30.78 1.51
CA ALA A 249 -4.15 -31.67 2.34
C ALA A 249 -4.62 -31.68 3.80
N PHE A 250 -5.07 -30.54 4.32
CA PHE A 250 -5.46 -30.36 5.72
C PHE A 250 -6.98 -30.26 5.93
N LYS A 251 -7.83 -30.54 4.92
CA LYS A 251 -9.29 -30.37 4.99
C LYS A 251 -10.00 -31.08 6.16
N ASN A 252 -9.43 -32.18 6.66
CA ASN A 252 -9.98 -32.91 7.81
C ASN A 252 -9.54 -32.36 9.17
N GLN A 253 -8.65 -31.36 9.17
CA GLN A 253 -8.09 -30.71 10.37
C GLN A 253 -8.50 -29.24 10.46
N ILE A 254 -8.98 -28.65 9.36
CA ILE A 254 -9.48 -27.28 9.28
C ILE A 254 -10.98 -27.29 9.58
N ASP A 255 -11.46 -26.25 10.27
CA ASP A 255 -12.90 -26.05 10.46
C ASP A 255 -13.63 -26.01 9.09
N PRO A 256 -14.76 -26.72 8.91
CA PRO A 256 -15.41 -26.81 7.60
C PRO A 256 -15.82 -25.46 6.99
N GLU A 257 -16.24 -24.50 7.81
CA GLU A 257 -16.62 -23.16 7.33
C GLU A 257 -15.38 -22.38 6.89
N GLN A 258 -14.29 -22.49 7.65
CA GLN A 258 -12.99 -21.94 7.26
C GLN A 258 -12.50 -22.54 5.94
N TYR A 259 -12.51 -23.87 5.82
CA TYR A 259 -12.07 -24.56 4.60
C TYR A 259 -12.87 -24.07 3.38
N GLN A 260 -14.20 -23.98 3.50
CA GLN A 260 -15.04 -23.51 2.40
C GLN A 260 -14.76 -22.05 2.04
N ARG A 261 -14.66 -21.16 3.03
CA ARG A 261 -14.37 -19.73 2.83
C ARG A 261 -13.02 -19.54 2.14
N ASP A 262 -11.97 -20.15 2.67
CA ASP A 262 -10.60 -19.97 2.17
C ASP A 262 -10.46 -20.62 0.78
N THR A 263 -11.05 -21.79 0.55
CA THR A 263 -11.06 -22.44 -0.79
C THR A 263 -11.75 -21.55 -1.83
N THR A 264 -12.89 -20.95 -1.45
CA THR A 264 -13.62 -20.02 -2.33
C THR A 264 -12.77 -18.80 -2.67
N PHE A 265 -12.11 -18.20 -1.68
CA PHE A 265 -11.23 -17.06 -1.91
C PHE A 265 -10.09 -17.39 -2.86
N TRP A 266 -9.30 -18.43 -2.56
CA TRP A 266 -8.11 -18.76 -3.33
C TRP A 266 -8.45 -19.23 -4.75
N SER A 267 -9.57 -19.93 -4.92
CA SER A 267 -10.07 -20.31 -6.25
C SER A 267 -10.49 -19.09 -7.06
N LYS A 268 -11.16 -18.11 -6.43
CA LYS A 268 -11.54 -16.85 -7.09
C LYS A 268 -10.30 -16.03 -7.46
N LEU A 269 -9.33 -15.89 -6.57
CA LEU A 269 -8.08 -15.18 -6.85
C LEU A 269 -7.32 -15.82 -8.00
N GLN A 270 -7.20 -17.15 -8.00
CA GLN A 270 -6.54 -17.89 -9.06
C GLN A 270 -7.21 -17.66 -10.43
N ALA A 271 -8.55 -17.71 -10.47
CA ALA A 271 -9.31 -17.43 -11.69
C ALA A 271 -9.08 -16.01 -12.20
N ASN A 272 -9.18 -15.01 -11.31
CA ASN A 272 -8.99 -13.61 -11.67
C ASN A 272 -7.53 -13.33 -12.11
N LEU A 273 -6.53 -14.00 -11.51
CA LEU A 273 -5.14 -13.93 -11.97
C LEU A 273 -5.01 -14.41 -13.42
N ALA A 274 -5.61 -15.57 -13.73
CA ALA A 274 -5.59 -16.11 -15.09
C ALA A 274 -6.33 -15.20 -16.09
N GLU A 275 -7.47 -14.63 -15.72
CA GLU A 275 -8.23 -13.69 -16.55
C GLU A 275 -7.44 -12.41 -16.84
N ASN A 276 -6.63 -11.95 -15.89
CA ASN A 276 -5.72 -10.82 -16.05
C ASN A 276 -4.38 -11.20 -16.71
N GLY A 277 -4.21 -12.44 -17.16
CA GLY A 277 -3.02 -12.90 -17.89
C GLY A 277 -1.83 -13.30 -17.01
N VAL A 278 -2.04 -13.46 -15.71
CA VAL A 278 -1.06 -14.04 -14.78
C VAL A 278 -1.24 -15.55 -14.76
N THR A 279 -0.20 -16.29 -15.14
CA THR A 279 -0.24 -17.76 -15.24
C THR A 279 0.92 -18.38 -14.45
N ALA A 280 0.86 -19.70 -14.26
CA ALA A 280 1.87 -20.48 -13.53
C ALA A 280 3.28 -20.35 -14.12
#